data_AF-A0A7X0CHZ1-F1
#
_entry.id   AF-A0A7X0CHZ1-F1
#
_cell.length_a   1.000
_cell.length_b   1.000
_cell.length_c   1.000
_cell.angle_alpha   90.00
_cell.angle_beta   90.00
_cell.angle_gamma   90.00
#
_symmetry.space_group_name_H-M   'P 1'
#
loop_
_entity.id
_entity.type
_entity.pdbx_description
1 polymer ?
#
loop_
_entity_poly.entity_id
_entity_poly.type
_entity_poly.pdbx_seq_one_letter_code
_entity_poly.pdbx_strand_id
1 'polypeptide(L)'
;MKKNNIIKYLLPIVLAGVFTSCKDSYPQPDFSTVPPIIELPVASPAGDTGGNYMSEGVTASATPTDIYIIVNYAAPNPNTSDVNVTLAVDSVGPNSVFGKYKAVHDTIPPLPAAAFSLSNTVIIPKGVGKVEYHIKINTAAIPDITKTYGLPLKIVSASSGTISGNFGTLVLLIGVKNIYDGTYTLTGNITRNSATGPDLSLGGSYKAGLTTHVTTLTSNTDSFTQYWKDGSGVAGIDGLFLSVDPATNKVTVASTSNAVLKNTDGYNNHYDPTTKTFYLAFDWGVAPSTRLAVDTLVYTGP
;
A
#
# COMPACT_ATOMS: atom_id res chain seq x y z
N MET A 1 5.24 -55.28 80.83
CA MET A 1 6.58 -55.43 80.25
C MET A 1 6.62 -54.70 78.90
N LYS A 2 7.72 -53.95 78.67
CA LYS A 2 8.14 -53.21 77.46
C LYS A 2 7.37 -51.92 77.08
N LYS A 3 7.95 -50.80 77.55
CA LYS A 3 7.99 -49.49 76.87
C LYS A 3 8.74 -49.61 75.54
N ASN A 4 8.39 -48.74 74.59
CA ASN A 4 9.26 -48.01 73.64
C ASN A 4 8.33 -47.29 72.63
N ASN A 5 8.62 -46.14 72.02
CA ASN A 5 9.38 -44.94 72.34
C ASN A 5 9.25 -44.07 71.07
N ILE A 6 8.90 -42.79 71.22
CA ILE A 6 9.39 -41.65 70.40
C ILE A 6 8.92 -41.56 68.92
N ILE A 7 8.41 -40.38 68.53
CA ILE A 7 8.94 -39.47 67.47
C ILE A 7 7.80 -38.63 66.84
N LYS A 8 7.85 -37.33 67.17
CA LYS A 8 7.77 -36.12 66.30
C LYS A 8 6.74 -36.13 65.17
N TYR A 9 5.87 -35.11 65.13
CA TYR A 9 6.00 -33.94 64.24
C TYR A 9 4.82 -32.97 64.48
N LEU A 10 5.16 -31.73 64.81
CA LEU A 10 4.28 -30.57 64.72
C LEU A 10 3.80 -30.39 63.28
N LEU A 11 2.50 -30.13 63.09
CA LEU A 11 1.99 -29.52 61.86
C LEU A 11 1.20 -28.26 62.25
N PRO A 12 1.63 -27.05 61.82
CA PRO A 12 0.89 -25.83 62.09
C PRO A 12 -0.29 -25.73 61.12
N ILE A 13 -1.47 -25.44 61.67
CA ILE A 13 -2.69 -25.09 60.92
C ILE A 13 -2.42 -23.73 60.25
N VAL A 14 -2.11 -23.75 58.96
CA VAL A 14 -2.02 -22.55 58.13
C VAL A 14 -3.42 -22.09 57.79
N LEU A 15 -3.71 -20.90 58.33
CA LEU A 15 -4.86 -20.05 58.12
C LEU A 15 -5.15 -19.87 56.61
N ALA A 16 -6.17 -20.56 56.09
CA ALA A 16 -6.73 -20.29 54.77
C ALA A 16 -7.55 -18.99 54.85
N GLY A 17 -6.83 -17.86 54.79
CA GLY A 17 -7.40 -16.54 54.64
C GLY A 17 -8.20 -16.45 53.34
N VAL A 18 -9.45 -16.06 53.50
CA VAL A 18 -10.46 -15.90 52.46
C VAL A 18 -10.03 -14.77 51.53
N PHE A 19 -9.46 -15.09 50.37
CA PHE A 19 -9.41 -14.15 49.25
C PHE A 19 -10.80 -14.10 48.63
N THR A 20 -11.68 -13.25 49.16
CA THR A 20 -12.88 -12.85 48.42
C THR A 20 -12.40 -11.98 47.27
N SER A 21 -12.11 -12.62 46.14
CA SER A 21 -11.97 -11.92 44.87
C SER A 21 -13.29 -11.21 44.60
N CYS A 22 -13.32 -9.88 44.76
CA CYS A 22 -14.28 -9.03 44.07
C CYS A 22 -13.93 -9.11 42.58
N LYS A 23 -14.21 -10.25 41.96
CA LYS A 23 -14.38 -10.31 40.52
C LYS A 23 -15.70 -9.60 40.28
N ASP A 24 -15.65 -8.29 40.08
CA ASP A 24 -16.75 -7.58 39.45
C ASP A 24 -16.98 -8.31 38.13
N SER A 25 -17.99 -9.17 38.12
CA SER A 25 -18.51 -9.79 36.92
C SER A 25 -19.17 -8.67 36.14
N TYR A 26 -18.36 -7.84 35.48
CA TYR A 26 -18.82 -7.05 34.35
C TYR A 26 -19.41 -8.07 33.38
N PRO A 27 -20.74 -8.10 33.21
CA PRO A 27 -21.32 -8.98 32.21
C PRO A 27 -20.65 -8.62 30.90
N GLN A 28 -20.04 -9.61 30.24
CA GLN A 28 -19.56 -9.40 28.88
C GLN A 28 -20.73 -8.85 28.08
N PRO A 29 -20.54 -7.78 27.28
CA PRO A 29 -21.63 -7.23 26.50
C PRO A 29 -22.26 -8.34 25.66
N ASP A 30 -23.56 -8.52 25.79
CA ASP A 30 -24.28 -9.52 25.00
C ASP A 30 -24.50 -8.97 23.59
N PHE A 31 -23.60 -9.36 22.68
CA PHE A 31 -23.65 -8.94 21.29
C PHE A 31 -24.76 -9.65 20.50
N SER A 32 -25.44 -10.66 21.04
CA SER A 32 -26.48 -11.41 20.32
C SER A 32 -27.74 -10.59 20.03
N THR A 33 -27.94 -9.51 20.78
CA THR A 33 -29.08 -8.59 20.64
C THR A 33 -28.74 -7.32 19.85
N VAL A 34 -27.49 -7.15 19.45
CA VAL A 34 -27.04 -5.95 18.72
C VAL A 34 -27.65 -5.96 17.32
N PRO A 35 -28.34 -4.89 16.92
CA PRO A 35 -28.93 -4.82 15.58
C PRO A 35 -27.81 -4.83 14.53
N PRO A 36 -28.05 -5.43 13.36
CA PRO A 36 -27.09 -5.43 12.26
C PRO A 36 -26.66 -4.01 11.87
N ILE A 37 -25.36 -3.85 11.60
CA ILE A 37 -24.77 -2.60 11.13
C ILE A 37 -24.27 -2.77 9.70
N ILE A 38 -24.60 -1.79 8.84
CA ILE A 38 -24.10 -1.73 7.46
C ILE A 38 -22.96 -0.72 7.40
N GLU A 39 -21.82 -1.15 6.86
CA GLU A 39 -20.60 -0.36 6.89
C GLU A 39 -19.65 -0.60 5.71
N LEU A 40 -18.77 0.38 5.50
CA LEU A 40 -17.60 0.34 4.63
C LEU A 40 -16.37 0.15 5.54
N PRO A 41 -15.96 -1.10 5.84
CA PRO A 41 -14.85 -1.34 6.76
C PRO A 41 -13.54 -0.81 6.17
N VAL A 42 -12.72 -0.21 7.02
CA VAL A 42 -11.33 0.15 6.72
C VAL A 42 -10.40 -0.65 7.61
N ALA A 43 -9.22 -1.04 7.09
CA ALA A 43 -8.28 -1.88 7.82
C ALA A 43 -7.76 -1.22 9.11
N SER A 44 -7.64 0.11 9.12
CA SER A 44 -7.35 0.90 10.31
C SER A 44 -8.10 2.23 10.17
N PRO A 45 -9.07 2.54 11.06
CA PRO A 45 -9.64 3.86 11.11
C PRO A 45 -8.51 4.84 11.41
N ALA A 46 -8.47 5.97 10.71
CA ALA A 46 -7.36 6.93 10.81
C ALA A 46 -7.11 7.44 12.23
N GLY A 47 -8.08 7.30 13.14
CA GLY A 47 -7.99 7.74 14.53
C GLY A 47 -7.94 9.27 14.68
N ASP A 48 -7.96 9.99 13.55
CA ASP A 48 -8.02 11.42 13.45
C ASP A 48 -9.46 11.90 13.20
N THR A 49 -9.65 13.21 13.17
CA THR A 49 -10.96 13.83 12.91
C THR A 49 -11.30 13.91 11.42
N GLY A 50 -10.45 13.37 10.54
CA GLY A 50 -10.55 13.42 9.08
C GLY A 50 -11.56 12.42 8.49
N GLY A 51 -11.98 11.44 9.30
CA GLY A 51 -12.92 10.39 8.88
C GLY A 51 -12.22 9.22 8.19
N ASN A 52 -13.00 8.22 7.78
CA ASN A 52 -12.44 6.99 7.19
C ASN A 52 -11.97 7.21 5.76
N TYR A 53 -10.78 6.70 5.44
CA TYR A 53 -10.23 6.67 4.10
C TYR A 53 -9.47 5.37 3.84
N MET A 54 -9.27 5.05 2.56
CA MET A 54 -8.38 3.97 2.10
C MET A 54 -7.67 4.42 0.83
N SER A 55 -6.51 3.81 0.53
CA SER A 55 -5.70 4.20 -0.64
C SER A 55 -5.52 3.03 -1.59
N GLU A 56 -5.66 3.31 -2.88
CA GLU A 56 -5.51 2.35 -3.97
C GLU A 56 -4.62 2.93 -5.07
N GLY A 57 -3.68 2.11 -5.54
CA GLY A 57 -2.77 2.47 -6.63
C GLY A 57 -3.20 1.78 -7.91
N VAL A 58 -3.70 2.54 -8.88
CA VAL A 58 -4.23 1.99 -10.14
C VAL A 58 -3.20 2.19 -11.26
N THR A 59 -2.73 1.10 -11.87
CA THR A 59 -1.85 1.19 -13.05
C THR A 59 -2.57 1.85 -14.22
N ALA A 60 -1.88 2.78 -14.88
CA ALA A 60 -2.36 3.47 -16.07
C ALA A 60 -2.72 2.46 -17.17
N SER A 61 -3.90 2.62 -17.75
CA SER A 61 -4.47 1.67 -18.70
C SER A 61 -5.40 2.40 -19.68
N ALA A 62 -5.44 1.91 -20.92
CA ALA A 62 -6.38 2.39 -21.93
C ALA A 62 -7.82 1.94 -21.67
N THR A 63 -8.01 0.88 -20.89
CA THR A 63 -9.33 0.36 -20.49
C THR A 63 -9.57 0.59 -19.01
N PRO A 64 -10.82 0.86 -18.58
CA PRO A 64 -11.12 1.00 -17.16
C PRO A 64 -10.69 -0.21 -16.35
N THR A 65 -9.99 0.03 -15.24
CA THR A 65 -9.55 -0.99 -14.28
C THR A 65 -10.60 -1.15 -13.20
N ASP A 66 -10.92 -2.38 -12.85
CA ASP A 66 -11.88 -2.69 -11.80
C ASP A 66 -11.16 -2.77 -10.44
N ILE A 67 -11.62 -1.99 -9.48
CA ILE A 67 -11.21 -2.06 -8.07
C ILE A 67 -12.45 -2.30 -7.21
N TYR A 68 -12.27 -2.75 -5.98
CA TYR A 68 -13.41 -2.97 -5.09
C TYR A 68 -13.16 -2.45 -3.68
N ILE A 69 -14.25 -2.09 -3.04
CA ILE A 69 -14.31 -1.92 -1.58
C ILE A 69 -15.24 -2.98 -1.02
N ILE A 70 -15.15 -3.23 0.29
CA ILE A 70 -16.07 -4.14 0.96
C ILE A 70 -17.30 -3.38 1.44
N VAL A 71 -18.47 -3.97 1.28
CA VAL A 71 -19.69 -3.60 2.01
C VAL A 71 -20.00 -4.72 2.99
N ASN A 72 -20.04 -4.38 4.28
CA ASN A 72 -20.15 -5.32 5.37
C ASN A 72 -21.52 -5.21 6.06
N TYR A 73 -22.13 -6.37 6.30
CA TYR A 73 -23.25 -6.59 7.21
C TYR A 73 -22.67 -7.15 8.52
N ALA A 74 -22.36 -6.25 9.45
CA ALA A 74 -21.84 -6.60 10.75
C ALA A 74 -22.99 -6.98 11.69
N ALA A 75 -23.15 -8.28 11.97
CA ALA A 75 -24.19 -8.78 12.84
C ALA A 75 -23.74 -10.04 13.58
N PRO A 76 -24.30 -10.32 14.78
CA PRO A 76 -24.06 -11.57 15.50
C PRO A 76 -24.60 -12.80 14.75
N ASN A 77 -25.64 -12.60 13.94
CA ASN A 77 -26.30 -13.66 13.17
C ASN A 77 -26.30 -13.31 11.68
N PRO A 78 -26.20 -14.31 10.79
CA PRO A 78 -26.32 -14.07 9.34
C PRO A 78 -27.64 -13.39 8.97
N ASN A 79 -27.62 -12.59 7.90
CA ASN A 79 -28.84 -12.01 7.34
C ASN A 79 -29.82 -13.10 6.87
N THR A 80 -31.10 -12.91 7.17
CA THR A 80 -32.17 -13.87 6.86
C THR A 80 -32.77 -13.70 5.46
N SER A 81 -32.43 -12.62 4.78
CA SER A 81 -32.84 -12.25 3.42
C SER A 81 -31.76 -11.40 2.75
N ASP A 82 -31.87 -11.23 1.43
CA ASP A 82 -30.99 -10.33 0.68
C ASP A 82 -31.12 -8.89 1.20
N VAL A 83 -29.98 -8.23 1.43
CA VAL A 83 -29.93 -6.84 1.87
C VAL A 83 -29.52 -5.97 0.70
N ASN A 84 -30.44 -5.11 0.26
CA ASN A 84 -30.16 -4.12 -0.77
C ASN A 84 -29.54 -2.89 -0.11
N VAL A 85 -28.30 -2.56 -0.50
CA VAL A 85 -27.57 -1.39 -0.01
C VAL A 85 -27.43 -0.40 -1.15
N THR A 86 -27.82 0.85 -0.91
CA THR A 86 -27.63 1.95 -1.86
C THR A 86 -26.43 2.78 -1.47
N LEU A 87 -25.49 2.97 -2.39
CA LEU A 87 -24.32 3.82 -2.24
C LEU A 87 -24.42 5.03 -3.17
N ALA A 88 -23.76 6.12 -2.81
CA ALA A 88 -23.61 7.30 -3.65
C ALA A 88 -22.25 7.96 -3.45
N VAL A 89 -21.82 8.71 -4.45
CA VAL A 89 -20.74 9.68 -4.29
C VAL A 89 -21.23 10.81 -3.39
N ASP A 90 -20.49 11.11 -2.31
CA ASP A 90 -20.84 12.21 -1.43
C ASP A 90 -20.40 13.57 -2.01
N SER A 91 -20.96 14.66 -1.48
CA SER A 91 -20.55 16.00 -1.89
C SER A 91 -19.07 16.27 -1.55
N VAL A 92 -18.45 17.23 -2.23
CA VAL A 92 -17.05 17.64 -1.99
C VAL A 92 -16.94 18.90 -1.10
N GLY A 93 -18.06 19.34 -0.50
CA GLY A 93 -18.13 20.54 0.32
C GLY A 93 -17.50 20.37 1.71
N PRO A 94 -17.28 21.45 2.48
CA PRO A 94 -16.55 21.43 3.75
C PRO A 94 -17.20 20.55 4.83
N ASN A 95 -18.52 20.38 4.80
CA ASN A 95 -19.26 19.57 5.78
C ASN A 95 -19.39 18.08 5.40
N SER A 96 -18.89 17.68 4.23
CA SER A 96 -18.91 16.30 3.74
C SER A 96 -17.80 15.45 4.37
N VAL A 97 -17.81 14.13 4.12
CA VAL A 97 -16.68 13.28 4.49
C VAL A 97 -15.39 13.74 3.81
N PHE A 98 -15.47 14.23 2.57
CA PHE A 98 -14.31 14.74 1.83
C PHE A 98 -13.77 16.04 2.41
N GLY A 99 -14.67 16.95 2.83
CA GLY A 99 -14.32 18.20 3.48
C GLY A 99 -13.60 17.98 4.81
N LYS A 100 -14.09 17.03 5.62
CA LYS A 100 -13.45 16.61 6.88
C LYS A 100 -12.06 16.04 6.64
N TYR A 101 -11.91 15.13 5.66
CA TYR A 101 -10.61 14.57 5.29
C TYR A 101 -9.61 15.69 4.95
N LYS A 102 -10.00 16.61 4.06
CA LYS A 102 -9.14 17.73 3.65
C LYS A 102 -8.83 18.75 4.75
N ALA A 103 -9.62 18.80 5.83
CA ALA A 103 -9.35 19.68 6.96
C ALA A 103 -8.19 19.17 7.85
N VAL A 104 -7.89 17.87 7.77
CA VAL A 104 -6.86 17.20 8.58
C VAL A 104 -5.63 16.82 7.75
N HIS A 105 -5.84 16.48 6.47
CA HIS A 105 -4.81 16.00 5.56
C HIS A 105 -4.44 17.02 4.47
N ASP A 106 -3.45 16.66 3.66
CA ASP A 106 -3.06 17.44 2.48
C ASP A 106 -4.23 17.69 1.54
N THR A 107 -4.15 18.83 0.83
CA THR A 107 -5.18 19.22 -0.13
C THR A 107 -5.13 18.32 -1.36
N ILE A 108 -5.97 17.29 -1.37
CA ILE A 108 -6.21 16.45 -2.55
C ILE A 108 -7.39 16.98 -3.38
N PRO A 109 -7.33 16.90 -4.72
CA PRO A 109 -8.47 17.16 -5.59
C PRO A 109 -9.50 16.01 -5.55
N PRO A 110 -10.78 16.29 -5.83
CA PRO A 110 -11.75 15.24 -6.06
C PRO A 110 -11.44 14.48 -7.36
N LEU A 111 -11.69 13.18 -7.37
CA LEU A 111 -11.57 12.36 -8.58
C LEU A 111 -12.56 12.88 -9.65
N PRO A 112 -12.10 13.16 -10.88
CA PRO A 112 -12.98 13.65 -11.94
C PRO A 112 -14.12 12.66 -12.22
N ALA A 113 -15.34 13.15 -12.46
CA ALA A 113 -16.50 12.30 -12.72
C ALA A 113 -16.34 11.36 -13.93
N ALA A 114 -15.56 11.77 -14.94
CA ALA A 114 -15.25 10.94 -16.11
C ALA A 114 -14.21 9.83 -15.83
N ALA A 115 -13.54 9.88 -14.67
CA ALA A 115 -12.50 8.94 -14.28
C ALA A 115 -13.04 7.72 -13.51
N PHE A 116 -14.35 7.63 -13.26
CA PHE A 116 -14.93 6.46 -12.62
C PHE A 116 -16.35 6.14 -13.08
N SER A 117 -16.75 4.89 -12.88
CA SER A 117 -18.16 4.45 -12.98
C SER A 117 -18.46 3.40 -11.93
N LEU A 118 -19.66 3.46 -11.35
CA LEU A 118 -20.11 2.57 -10.29
C LEU A 118 -21.62 2.32 -10.39
N SER A 119 -22.09 1.22 -9.80
CA SER A 119 -23.51 0.96 -9.59
C SER A 119 -23.98 1.66 -8.32
N ASN A 120 -25.17 2.23 -8.26
CA ASN A 120 -25.67 2.82 -7.00
C ASN A 120 -26.15 1.77 -6.00
N THR A 121 -26.22 0.50 -6.39
CA THR A 121 -26.74 -0.58 -5.54
C THR A 121 -25.81 -1.77 -5.51
N VAL A 122 -25.72 -2.40 -4.34
CA VAL A 122 -25.12 -3.71 -4.15
C VAL A 122 -26.03 -4.57 -3.29
N ILE A 123 -26.06 -5.87 -3.57
CA ILE A 123 -26.84 -6.84 -2.80
C ILE A 123 -25.88 -7.62 -1.93
N ILE A 124 -26.18 -7.70 -0.63
CA ILE A 124 -25.58 -8.68 0.27
C ILE A 124 -26.51 -9.90 0.28
N PRO A 125 -26.14 -11.02 -0.37
CA PRO A 125 -27.02 -12.18 -0.44
C PRO A 125 -27.34 -12.74 0.94
N LYS A 126 -28.49 -13.38 1.08
CA LYS A 126 -28.87 -14.12 2.30
C LYS A 126 -27.74 -15.04 2.77
N GLY A 127 -27.45 -15.01 4.07
CA GLY A 127 -26.41 -15.78 4.73
C GLY A 127 -24.99 -15.23 4.57
N VAL A 128 -24.79 -14.12 3.85
CA VAL A 128 -23.48 -13.53 3.56
C VAL A 128 -23.26 -12.27 4.40
N GLY A 129 -22.08 -12.16 5.02
CA GLY A 129 -21.73 -11.00 5.83
C GLY A 129 -21.00 -9.89 5.06
N LYS A 130 -20.38 -10.19 3.92
CA LYS A 130 -19.53 -9.25 3.16
C LYS A 130 -19.68 -9.46 1.66
N VAL A 131 -19.68 -8.36 0.92
CA VAL A 131 -19.63 -8.38 -0.55
C VAL A 131 -18.67 -7.34 -1.08
N GLU A 132 -18.16 -7.59 -2.28
CA GLU A 132 -17.35 -6.64 -3.02
C GLU A 132 -18.27 -5.65 -3.75
N TYR A 133 -17.96 -4.37 -3.63
CA TYR A 133 -18.58 -3.29 -4.38
C TYR A 133 -17.55 -2.74 -5.37
N HIS A 134 -17.80 -3.05 -6.64
CA HIS A 134 -16.88 -2.78 -7.74
C HIS A 134 -17.03 -1.35 -8.27
N ILE A 135 -15.89 -0.70 -8.48
CA ILE A 135 -15.75 0.64 -9.02
C ILE A 135 -14.77 0.54 -10.18
N LYS A 136 -15.20 0.96 -11.37
CA LYS A 136 -14.31 1.00 -12.54
C LYS A 136 -13.62 2.35 -12.59
N ILE A 137 -12.29 2.36 -12.68
CA ILE A 137 -11.45 3.55 -12.76
C ILE A 137 -10.92 3.71 -14.18
N ASN A 138 -11.23 4.82 -14.82
CA ASN A 138 -10.70 5.22 -16.11
C ASN A 138 -9.51 6.17 -15.93
N THR A 139 -8.30 5.60 -15.87
CA THR A 139 -7.07 6.38 -15.64
C THR A 139 -6.76 7.36 -16.77
N ALA A 140 -7.23 7.12 -18.00
CA ALA A 140 -7.08 8.05 -19.13
C ALA A 140 -7.88 9.36 -18.96
N ALA A 141 -8.88 9.39 -18.06
CA ALA A 141 -9.63 10.60 -17.73
C ALA A 141 -9.08 11.34 -16.50
N ILE A 142 -7.95 10.90 -15.96
CA ILE A 142 -7.24 11.57 -14.86
C ILE A 142 -6.18 12.51 -15.48
N PRO A 143 -6.26 13.83 -15.25
CA PRO A 143 -5.45 14.80 -15.98
C PRO A 143 -3.98 14.87 -15.51
N ASP A 144 -3.69 14.50 -14.27
CA ASP A 144 -2.37 14.62 -13.68
C ASP A 144 -2.10 13.41 -12.78
N ILE A 145 -1.36 12.43 -13.32
CA ILE A 145 -1.07 11.19 -12.60
C ILE A 145 -0.11 11.38 -11.42
N THR A 146 0.53 12.55 -11.30
CA THR A 146 1.44 12.86 -10.18
C THR A 146 0.66 13.18 -8.89
N LYS A 147 -0.67 13.31 -8.99
CA LYS A 147 -1.56 13.61 -7.87
C LYS A 147 -2.35 12.39 -7.43
N THR A 148 -2.61 12.34 -6.13
CA THR A 148 -3.64 11.48 -5.55
C THR A 148 -4.99 12.19 -5.58
N TYR A 149 -6.04 11.48 -5.97
CA TYR A 149 -7.40 11.99 -6.06
C TYR A 149 -8.31 11.30 -5.05
N GLY A 150 -9.29 12.01 -4.51
CA GLY A 150 -10.27 11.40 -3.60
C GLY A 150 -11.63 11.18 -4.24
N LEU A 151 -12.17 9.97 -4.08
CA LEU A 151 -13.56 9.60 -4.40
C LEU A 151 -14.33 9.41 -3.08
N PRO A 152 -15.15 10.38 -2.64
CA PRO A 152 -15.93 10.24 -1.42
C PRO A 152 -17.18 9.40 -1.68
N LEU A 153 -17.39 8.37 -0.87
CA LEU A 153 -18.51 7.43 -0.95
C LEU A 153 -19.29 7.44 0.36
N LYS A 154 -20.61 7.21 0.27
CA LYS A 154 -21.48 7.01 1.41
C LYS A 154 -22.54 5.95 1.16
N ILE A 155 -22.94 5.26 2.21
CA ILE A 155 -24.15 4.45 2.23
C ILE A 155 -25.35 5.40 2.44
N VAL A 156 -26.30 5.36 1.52
CA VAL A 156 -27.51 6.20 1.53
C VAL A 156 -28.65 5.49 2.24
N SER A 157 -28.82 4.19 1.97
CA SER A 157 -29.89 3.38 2.54
C SER A 157 -29.51 1.90 2.54
N ALA A 158 -30.17 1.14 3.41
CA ALA A 158 -30.14 -0.32 3.40
C ALA A 158 -31.54 -0.85 3.67
N SER A 159 -31.94 -1.96 3.03
CA SER A 159 -33.25 -2.58 3.27
C SER A 159 -33.35 -3.28 4.64
N SER A 160 -32.22 -3.52 5.29
CA SER A 160 -32.11 -4.09 6.64
C SER A 160 -30.82 -3.61 7.30
N GLY A 161 -30.83 -3.52 8.64
CA GLY A 161 -29.72 -3.01 9.44
C GLY A 161 -29.66 -1.48 9.51
N THR A 162 -28.87 -0.99 10.46
CA THR A 162 -28.61 0.45 10.66
C THR A 162 -27.30 0.82 9.98
N ILE A 163 -27.26 1.94 9.27
CA ILE A 163 -26.00 2.44 8.69
C ILE A 163 -25.07 2.89 9.83
N SER A 164 -23.81 2.45 9.76
CA SER A 164 -22.80 2.84 10.75
C SER A 164 -22.60 4.36 10.77
N GLY A 165 -22.68 4.97 11.95
CA GLY A 165 -22.41 6.41 12.12
C GLY A 165 -20.96 6.78 11.81
N ASN A 166 -20.02 5.85 12.03
CA ASN A 166 -18.60 6.06 11.77
C ASN A 166 -18.18 5.52 10.40
N PHE A 167 -18.63 4.31 10.06
CA PHE A 167 -18.21 3.58 8.85
C PHE A 167 -19.26 3.62 7.72
N GLY A 168 -20.23 4.54 7.80
CA GLY A 168 -21.20 4.78 6.72
C GLY A 168 -20.64 5.57 5.53
N THR A 169 -19.44 6.15 5.69
CA THR A 169 -18.76 6.98 4.70
C THR A 169 -17.29 6.61 4.56
N LEU A 170 -16.72 6.83 3.38
CA LEU A 170 -15.34 6.52 3.05
C LEU A 170 -14.78 7.52 2.03
N VAL A 171 -13.54 7.97 2.17
CA VAL A 171 -12.79 8.62 1.08
C VAL A 171 -11.83 7.59 0.47
N LEU A 172 -12.10 7.18 -0.77
CA LEU A 172 -11.20 6.31 -1.53
C LEU A 172 -10.16 7.17 -2.26
N LEU A 173 -8.89 7.05 -1.85
CA LEU A 173 -7.75 7.74 -2.45
C LEU A 173 -7.24 6.92 -3.63
N ILE A 174 -7.17 7.54 -4.80
CA ILE A 174 -6.73 6.94 -6.06
C ILE A 174 -5.44 7.62 -6.49
N GLY A 175 -4.33 6.88 -6.44
CA GLY A 175 -3.09 7.24 -7.12
C GLY A 175 -2.99 6.50 -8.45
N VAL A 176 -2.42 7.13 -9.48
CA VAL A 176 -2.16 6.45 -10.75
C VAL A 176 -0.69 6.10 -10.85
N LYS A 177 -0.42 4.81 -11.02
CA LYS A 177 0.92 4.28 -11.30
C LYS A 177 1.13 4.28 -12.81
N ASN A 178 2.28 4.69 -13.31
CA ASN A 178 2.57 4.51 -14.73
C ASN A 178 2.78 3.01 -15.05
N ILE A 179 3.00 2.69 -16.33
CA ILE A 179 3.14 1.29 -16.78
C ILE A 179 4.48 0.64 -16.39
N TYR A 180 5.42 1.42 -15.88
CA TYR A 180 6.77 1.01 -15.50
C TYR A 180 6.91 0.75 -14.00
N ASP A 181 5.96 1.22 -13.19
CA ASP A 181 5.93 1.07 -11.73
C ASP A 181 5.93 -0.41 -11.30
N GLY A 182 6.73 -0.72 -10.28
CA GLY A 182 6.64 -1.96 -9.54
C GLY A 182 7.99 -2.45 -9.03
N THR A 183 8.02 -3.73 -8.66
CA THR A 183 9.19 -4.41 -8.13
C THR A 183 9.91 -5.17 -9.24
N TYR A 184 11.23 -4.96 -9.33
CA TYR A 184 12.08 -5.57 -10.34
C TYR A 184 13.21 -6.37 -9.69
N THR A 185 13.56 -7.51 -10.28
CA THR A 185 14.83 -8.20 -9.95
C THR A 185 15.96 -7.48 -10.67
N LEU A 186 16.98 -7.05 -9.92
CA LEU A 186 18.19 -6.42 -10.42
C LEU A 186 19.26 -7.49 -10.69
N THR A 187 19.71 -7.56 -11.94
CA THR A 187 20.82 -8.39 -12.39
C THR A 187 21.81 -7.55 -13.20
N GLY A 188 23.01 -8.06 -13.44
CA GLY A 188 24.06 -7.32 -14.14
C GLY A 188 25.33 -7.16 -13.31
N ASN A 189 26.05 -6.06 -13.51
CA ASN A 189 27.34 -5.80 -12.89
C ASN A 189 27.51 -4.32 -12.54
N ILE A 190 28.10 -4.05 -11.39
CA ILE A 190 28.53 -2.72 -10.98
C ILE A 190 30.05 -2.67 -10.82
N THR A 191 30.69 -1.69 -11.41
CA THR A 191 32.11 -1.40 -11.22
C THR A 191 32.30 -0.23 -10.28
N ARG A 192 33.25 -0.34 -9.36
CA ARG A 192 33.71 0.75 -8.50
C ARG A 192 35.23 0.82 -8.57
N ASN A 193 35.75 1.91 -9.12
CA ASN A 193 37.18 2.22 -9.10
C ASN A 193 37.49 3.23 -8.01
N SER A 194 38.72 3.16 -7.51
CA SER A 194 39.29 4.07 -6.53
C SER A 194 40.71 4.47 -6.94
N ALA A 195 41.33 5.37 -6.17
CA ALA A 195 42.73 5.74 -6.38
C ALA A 195 43.71 4.55 -6.30
N THR A 196 43.34 3.47 -5.61
CA THR A 196 44.17 2.26 -5.47
C THR A 196 43.78 1.14 -6.44
N GLY A 197 42.89 1.41 -7.40
CA GLY A 197 42.41 0.44 -8.38
C GLY A 197 40.95 -0.02 -8.13
N PRO A 198 40.52 -1.12 -8.78
CA PRO A 198 39.18 -1.66 -8.65
C PRO A 198 38.86 -2.11 -7.22
N ASP A 199 37.71 -1.70 -6.70
CA ASP A 199 37.18 -2.19 -5.44
C ASP A 199 36.30 -3.42 -5.69
N LEU A 200 36.88 -4.59 -5.45
CA LEU A 200 36.20 -5.88 -5.61
C LEU A 200 35.27 -6.23 -4.43
N SER A 201 35.21 -5.42 -3.37
CA SER A 201 34.27 -5.65 -2.27
C SER A 201 32.87 -5.15 -2.63
N LEU A 202 32.77 -4.00 -3.29
CA LEU A 202 31.51 -3.38 -3.72
C LEU A 202 31.25 -3.52 -5.23
N GLY A 203 32.30 -3.75 -6.02
CA GLY A 203 32.23 -4.02 -7.45
C GLY A 203 32.14 -5.52 -7.80
N GLY A 204 31.43 -5.82 -8.88
CA GLY A 204 31.21 -7.16 -9.44
C GLY A 204 29.75 -7.40 -9.80
N SER A 205 29.42 -8.67 -10.06
CA SER A 205 28.05 -9.09 -10.35
C SER A 205 27.17 -9.00 -9.11
N TYR A 206 25.94 -8.53 -9.27
CA TYR A 206 24.98 -8.47 -8.16
C TYR A 206 24.72 -9.84 -7.54
N LYS A 207 24.50 -9.86 -6.23
CA LYS A 207 24.01 -11.05 -5.54
C LYS A 207 22.67 -11.50 -6.13
N ALA A 208 22.45 -12.82 -6.17
CA ALA A 208 21.21 -13.38 -6.68
C ALA A 208 19.99 -12.93 -5.87
N GLY A 209 18.88 -12.67 -6.56
CA GLY A 209 17.60 -12.28 -5.94
C GLY A 209 17.56 -10.85 -5.38
N LEU A 210 18.53 -10.00 -5.71
CA LEU A 210 18.47 -8.59 -5.38
C LEU A 210 17.32 -7.93 -6.14
N THR A 211 16.50 -7.13 -5.45
CA THR A 211 15.38 -6.42 -6.04
C THR A 211 15.53 -4.91 -5.86
N THR A 212 14.89 -4.14 -6.73
CA THR A 212 14.71 -2.70 -6.61
C THR A 212 13.28 -2.32 -6.93
N HIS A 213 12.82 -1.19 -6.39
CA HIS A 213 11.51 -0.63 -6.70
C HIS A 213 11.69 0.49 -7.72
N VAL A 214 10.90 0.42 -8.78
CA VAL A 214 10.71 1.48 -9.78
C VAL A 214 9.39 2.14 -9.43
N THR A 215 9.41 3.42 -9.07
CA THR A 215 8.25 4.12 -8.53
C THR A 215 7.90 5.32 -9.39
N THR A 216 6.62 5.43 -9.76
CA THR A 216 6.08 6.49 -10.60
C THR A 216 6.40 7.88 -10.04
N LEU A 217 7.02 8.73 -10.86
CA LEU A 217 7.15 10.17 -10.64
C LEU A 217 6.25 10.95 -11.61
N THR A 218 6.22 10.54 -12.88
CA THR A 218 5.36 11.09 -13.93
C THR A 218 4.87 9.96 -14.84
N SER A 219 4.13 10.28 -15.91
CA SER A 219 3.67 9.27 -16.89
C SER A 219 4.80 8.47 -17.52
N ASN A 220 5.99 9.03 -17.59
CA ASN A 220 7.13 8.44 -18.27
C ASN A 220 8.43 8.56 -17.46
N THR A 221 8.33 8.85 -16.16
CA THR A 221 9.49 9.02 -15.30
C THR A 221 9.28 8.26 -14.00
N ASP A 222 10.31 7.57 -13.55
CA ASP A 222 10.27 6.73 -12.36
C ASP A 222 11.53 6.91 -11.53
N SER A 223 11.42 6.97 -10.21
CA SER A 223 12.58 6.84 -9.34
C SER A 223 12.97 5.37 -9.22
N PHE A 224 14.25 5.07 -9.04
CA PHE A 224 14.68 3.73 -8.64
C PHE A 224 15.91 3.80 -7.72
N THR A 225 16.16 2.72 -6.98
CA THR A 225 17.33 2.63 -6.10
C THR A 225 18.42 1.79 -6.74
N GLN A 226 19.65 2.31 -6.71
CA GLN A 226 20.85 1.58 -7.11
C GLN A 226 21.53 0.94 -5.89
N TYR A 227 22.07 -0.26 -6.11
CA TYR A 227 22.82 -1.00 -5.10
C TYR A 227 24.24 -1.31 -5.55
N TRP A 228 25.14 -1.52 -4.59
CA TRP A 228 26.39 -2.23 -4.79
C TRP A 228 26.13 -3.74 -4.96
N LYS A 229 27.15 -4.51 -5.34
CA LYS A 229 26.97 -5.93 -5.63
C LYS A 229 26.39 -6.75 -4.47
N ASP A 230 26.65 -6.32 -3.24
CA ASP A 230 26.23 -6.97 -2.00
C ASP A 230 24.81 -6.54 -1.57
N GLY A 231 24.18 -5.61 -2.30
CA GLY A 231 22.88 -5.04 -1.99
C GLY A 231 22.93 -3.87 -1.02
N SER A 232 24.11 -3.39 -0.61
CA SER A 232 24.21 -2.14 0.14
C SER A 232 23.91 -0.94 -0.77
N GLY A 233 23.35 0.12 -0.20
CA GLY A 233 22.94 1.30 -0.96
C GLY A 233 24.13 2.05 -1.58
N VAL A 234 23.95 2.54 -2.80
CA VAL A 234 24.90 3.45 -3.44
C VAL A 234 24.64 4.89 -2.98
N ALA A 235 25.71 5.60 -2.59
CA ALA A 235 25.65 7.02 -2.26
C ALA A 235 26.18 7.89 -3.41
N GLY A 236 25.81 9.18 -3.38
CA GLY A 236 26.30 10.18 -4.32
C GLY A 236 25.61 10.18 -5.68
N ILE A 237 24.45 9.53 -5.80
CA ILE A 237 23.54 9.57 -6.97
C ILE A 237 22.09 9.71 -6.51
N ASP A 238 21.86 10.44 -5.42
CA ASP A 238 20.52 10.62 -4.82
C ASP A 238 19.51 11.19 -5.83
N GLY A 239 18.25 10.82 -5.65
CA GLY A 239 17.18 11.15 -6.59
C GLY A 239 17.46 10.60 -7.99
N LEU A 240 17.87 9.33 -8.06
CA LEU A 240 18.08 8.60 -9.30
C LEU A 240 16.73 8.30 -9.96
N PHE A 241 16.62 8.55 -11.26
CA PHE A 241 15.39 8.33 -12.01
C PHE A 241 15.64 7.84 -13.44
N LEU A 242 14.65 7.14 -13.96
CA LEU A 242 14.50 6.69 -15.33
C LEU A 242 13.53 7.63 -16.04
N SER A 243 13.86 8.07 -17.25
CA SER A 243 12.92 8.72 -18.17
C SER A 243 12.78 7.86 -19.42
N VAL A 244 11.55 7.41 -19.72
CA VAL A 244 11.24 6.55 -20.87
C VAL A 244 10.64 7.40 -21.99
N ASP A 245 11.18 7.30 -23.19
CA ASP A 245 10.49 7.80 -24.39
C ASP A 245 9.45 6.75 -24.83
N PRO A 246 8.13 7.02 -24.68
CA PRO A 246 7.11 6.02 -24.98
C PRO A 246 6.99 5.69 -26.48
N ALA A 247 7.55 6.51 -27.38
CA ALA A 247 7.53 6.23 -28.81
C ALA A 247 8.64 5.27 -29.24
N THR A 248 9.79 5.32 -28.56
CA THR A 248 10.99 4.55 -28.94
C THR A 248 11.43 3.52 -27.89
N ASN A 249 10.81 3.55 -26.71
CA ASN A 249 11.21 2.83 -25.50
C ASN A 249 12.65 3.12 -25.04
N LYS A 250 13.29 4.19 -25.53
CA LYS A 250 14.62 4.59 -25.06
C LYS A 250 14.53 5.08 -23.64
N VAL A 251 15.53 4.75 -22.83
CA VAL A 251 15.58 5.10 -21.42
C VAL A 251 16.77 6.00 -21.15
N THR A 252 16.55 7.07 -20.41
CA THR A 252 17.61 7.94 -19.90
C THR A 252 17.67 7.78 -18.38
N VAL A 253 18.84 7.44 -17.86
CA VAL A 253 19.14 7.46 -16.42
C VAL A 253 19.72 8.82 -16.06
N ALA A 254 19.22 9.42 -14.98
CA ALA A 254 19.73 10.68 -14.46
C ALA A 254 19.57 10.74 -12.92
N SER A 255 20.27 11.68 -12.27
CA SER A 255 20.16 11.94 -10.84
C SER A 255 19.93 13.43 -10.61
N THR A 256 19.06 13.76 -9.66
CA THR A 256 18.82 15.15 -9.27
C THR A 256 19.97 15.74 -8.45
N SER A 257 20.80 14.92 -7.80
CA SER A 257 21.92 15.38 -6.96
C SER A 257 23.30 15.20 -7.59
N ASN A 258 23.42 14.47 -8.71
CA ASN A 258 24.69 14.19 -9.37
C ASN A 258 24.67 14.56 -10.86
N ALA A 259 25.18 15.76 -11.15
CA ALA A 259 25.29 16.27 -12.52
C ALA A 259 26.40 15.62 -13.37
N VAL A 260 27.30 14.83 -12.78
CA VAL A 260 28.33 14.08 -13.53
C VAL A 260 27.88 12.66 -13.89
N LEU A 261 26.71 12.22 -13.42
CA LEU A 261 26.09 10.97 -13.88
C LEU A 261 25.74 11.12 -15.35
N LYS A 262 26.10 10.11 -16.15
CA LYS A 262 25.79 10.05 -17.57
C LYS A 262 25.44 8.64 -18.00
N ASN A 263 24.63 8.52 -19.05
CA ASN A 263 24.36 7.24 -19.69
C ASN A 263 25.64 6.78 -20.41
N THR A 264 25.94 5.48 -20.39
CA THR A 264 27.19 4.94 -20.97
C THR A 264 27.17 5.06 -22.49
N ASP A 265 28.20 5.70 -23.05
CA ASP A 265 28.29 5.93 -24.50
C ASP A 265 28.28 4.61 -25.27
N GLY A 266 27.41 4.52 -26.29
CA GLY A 266 27.27 3.34 -27.14
C GLY A 266 26.40 2.21 -26.56
N TYR A 267 25.94 2.31 -25.31
CA TYR A 267 24.98 1.37 -24.76
C TYR A 267 23.55 1.81 -25.08
N ASN A 268 22.71 0.87 -25.52
CA ASN A 268 21.31 1.14 -25.83
C ASN A 268 20.44 0.99 -24.58
N ASN A 269 20.29 2.06 -23.80
CA ASN A 269 19.36 2.08 -22.68
C ASN A 269 17.93 2.04 -23.20
N HIS A 270 17.17 1.00 -22.85
CA HIS A 270 15.81 0.83 -23.33
C HIS A 270 14.96 -0.01 -22.38
N TYR A 271 13.64 0.12 -22.55
CA TYR A 271 12.63 -0.72 -21.93
C TYR A 271 12.08 -1.71 -22.97
N ASP A 272 12.05 -2.99 -22.64
CA ASP A 272 11.32 -3.99 -23.43
C ASP A 272 9.90 -4.13 -22.85
N PRO A 273 8.85 -3.64 -23.53
CA PRO A 273 7.48 -3.73 -23.04
C PRO A 273 6.92 -5.16 -23.06
N THR A 274 7.50 -6.07 -23.84
CA THR A 274 7.05 -7.46 -23.92
C THR A 274 7.40 -8.23 -22.66
N THR A 275 8.65 -8.07 -22.22
CA THR A 275 9.19 -8.74 -21.03
C THR A 275 9.13 -7.86 -19.78
N LYS A 276 8.68 -6.61 -19.92
CA LYS A 276 8.71 -5.58 -18.87
C LYS A 276 10.10 -5.49 -18.23
N THR A 277 11.12 -5.28 -19.05
CA THR A 277 12.52 -5.31 -18.62
C THR A 277 13.23 -4.02 -18.99
N PHE A 278 13.92 -3.40 -18.03
CA PHE A 278 14.85 -2.31 -18.32
C PHE A 278 16.24 -2.86 -18.57
N TYR A 279 16.90 -2.35 -19.61
CA TYR A 279 18.33 -2.51 -19.87
C TYR A 279 19.00 -1.15 -19.73
N LEU A 280 19.89 -1.03 -18.76
CA LEU A 280 20.47 0.26 -18.36
C LEU A 280 22.00 0.14 -18.27
N ALA A 281 22.70 1.17 -18.72
CA ALA A 281 24.09 1.38 -18.42
C ALA A 281 24.35 2.87 -18.19
N PHE A 282 24.99 3.18 -17.07
CA PHE A 282 25.30 4.55 -16.70
C PHE A 282 26.54 4.63 -15.80
N ASP A 283 27.27 5.73 -15.94
CA ASP A 283 28.53 6.02 -15.27
C ASP A 283 28.38 7.23 -14.35
N TRP A 284 29.13 7.24 -13.25
CA TRP A 284 29.27 8.43 -12.41
C TRP A 284 30.61 8.49 -11.67
N GLY A 285 30.95 9.69 -11.21
CA GLY A 285 32.24 9.98 -10.59
C GLY A 285 33.29 10.46 -11.59
N VAL A 286 34.44 10.84 -11.05
CA VAL A 286 35.56 11.39 -11.81
C VAL A 286 36.83 10.61 -11.50
N ALA A 287 37.70 10.44 -12.49
CA ALA A 287 38.95 9.73 -12.29
C ALA A 287 39.75 10.32 -11.11
N PRO A 288 40.32 9.47 -10.22
CA PRO A 288 40.40 8.01 -10.33
C PRO A 288 39.18 7.24 -9.75
N SER A 289 38.19 7.93 -9.19
CA SER A 289 37.02 7.33 -8.55
C SER A 289 35.82 7.25 -9.49
N THR A 290 35.89 6.34 -10.47
CA THR A 290 34.80 6.11 -11.45
C THR A 290 33.95 4.92 -11.08
N ARG A 291 32.67 4.96 -11.47
CA ARG A 291 31.70 3.89 -11.27
C ARG A 291 30.87 3.72 -12.52
N LEU A 292 30.46 2.49 -12.79
CA LEU A 292 29.64 2.07 -13.92
C LEU A 292 28.65 1.02 -13.43
N ALA A 293 27.38 1.16 -13.76
CA ALA A 293 26.38 0.13 -13.60
C ALA A 293 25.96 -0.35 -15.00
N VAL A 294 25.82 -1.67 -15.18
CA VAL A 294 25.20 -2.31 -16.34
C VAL A 294 24.14 -3.25 -15.81
N ASP A 295 22.90 -2.80 -15.88
CA ASP A 295 21.78 -3.34 -15.12
C ASP A 295 20.72 -3.89 -16.07
N THR A 296 20.13 -5.02 -15.65
CA THR A 296 18.92 -5.57 -16.22
C THR A 296 17.90 -5.69 -15.09
N LEU A 297 16.84 -4.89 -15.15
CA LEU A 297 15.73 -4.89 -14.19
C LEU A 297 14.57 -5.66 -14.80
N VAL A 298 14.25 -6.85 -14.27
CA VAL A 298 13.14 -7.68 -14.77
C VAL A 298 11.93 -7.57 -13.85
N TYR A 299 10.77 -7.18 -14.38
CA TYR A 299 9.56 -6.99 -13.58
C TYR A 299 9.12 -8.28 -12.88
N THR A 300 8.75 -8.18 -11.61
CA THR A 300 8.30 -9.32 -10.78
C THR A 300 6.90 -9.14 -10.20
N GLY A 301 6.37 -7.92 -10.19
CA GLY A 301 5.04 -7.64 -9.66
C GLY A 301 4.88 -6.19 -9.19
N PRO A 302 3.64 -5.79 -8.87
CA PRO A 302 3.36 -4.48 -8.28
C PRO A 302 3.92 -4.33 -6.86
#